data_AF-A0A8S9SCW4-F1
#
_entry.id   AF-A0A8S9SCW4-F1
#
_cell.length_a   1.000
_cell.length_b   1.000
_cell.length_c   1.000
_cell.angle_alpha   90.00
_cell.angle_beta   90.00
_cell.angle_gamma   90.00
#
_symmetry.space_group_name_H-M   'P 1'
#
loop_
_entity.id
_entity.type
_entity.pdbx_description
1 polymer ?
#
loop_
_entity_poly.entity_id
_entity_poly.type
_entity_poly.pdbx_seq_one_letter_code
_entity_poly.pdbx_strand_id
1 'polypeptide(L)'
;MPSDPQFGVLEESQVKINPLAGRPKIFSDVLEEMCRYLVDEIGEDKSIKMDKKKKTVREAELDPVAQRTVIKLKFISFVTLELNRRKGLVFHYGKMTWSDATLT
;
A
#
# COMPACT_ATOMS: atom_id res chain seq x y z
N MET A 1 -22.11 26.05 5.14
CA MET A 1 -21.50 24.71 5.08
C MET A 1 -20.68 24.67 3.81
N PRO A 2 -19.33 24.67 3.86
CA PRO A 2 -18.54 24.57 2.65
C PRO A 2 -18.90 23.25 1.97
N SER A 3 -19.37 23.31 0.72
CA SER A 3 -19.76 22.15 -0.07
C SER A 3 -18.64 21.11 -0.01
N ASP A 4 -18.94 19.92 0.51
CA ASP A 4 -17.96 18.84 0.59
C ASP A 4 -17.48 18.51 -0.84
N PRO A 5 -16.20 18.76 -1.16
CA PRO A 5 -15.67 18.55 -2.51
C PRO A 5 -15.74 17.09 -2.95
N GLN A 6 -15.87 16.14 -2.01
CA GLN A 6 -15.96 14.70 -2.32
C GLN A 6 -17.40 14.20 -2.46
N PHE A 7 -18.40 15.02 -2.13
CA PHE A 7 -19.80 14.58 -2.11
C PHE A 7 -20.25 14.12 -3.50
N GLY A 8 -20.71 12.88 -3.60
CA GLY A 8 -21.11 12.25 -4.86
C GLY A 8 -19.96 11.79 -5.77
N VAL A 9 -18.69 11.93 -5.34
CA VAL A 9 -17.52 11.41 -6.06
C VAL A 9 -17.16 10.01 -5.59
N LEU A 10 -17.10 9.79 -4.27
CA LEU A 10 -16.80 8.48 -3.69
C LEU A 10 -18.03 7.93 -2.97
N GLU A 11 -18.15 6.61 -2.91
CA GLU A 11 -19.17 5.99 -2.07
C GLU A 11 -18.77 6.09 -0.60
N GLU A 12 -19.76 6.23 0.29
CA GLU A 12 -19.50 6.20 1.74
C GLU A 12 -18.81 4.89 2.17
N SER A 13 -19.10 3.79 1.48
CA SER A 13 -18.47 2.48 1.71
C SER A 13 -16.95 2.50 1.50
N GLN A 14 -16.47 3.40 0.63
CA GLN A 14 -15.06 3.55 0.28
C GLN A 14 -14.30 4.43 1.28
N VAL A 15 -14.99 5.39 1.92
CA VAL A 15 -14.39 6.35 2.86
C VAL A 15 -14.51 5.85 4.32
N LYS A 16 -15.42 4.90 4.58
CA LYS A 16 -15.62 4.31 5.92
C LYS A 16 -14.39 3.55 6.44
N ILE A 17 -14.37 3.42 7.76
CA ILE A 17 -13.40 2.59 8.48
C ILE A 17 -13.70 1.13 8.19
N ASN A 18 -12.68 0.36 7.84
CA ASN A 18 -12.83 -1.09 7.68
C ASN A 18 -13.08 -1.72 9.07
N PRO A 19 -14.23 -2.38 9.31
CA PRO A 19 -14.58 -2.91 10.63
C PRO A 19 -13.64 -4.03 11.09
N LEU A 20 -13.00 -4.75 10.16
CA LEU A 20 -12.07 -5.83 10.48
C LEU A 20 -10.69 -5.31 10.86
N ALA A 21 -10.26 -4.21 10.24
CA ALA A 21 -8.90 -3.67 10.41
C ALA A 21 -8.84 -2.48 11.37
N GLY A 22 -9.98 -1.85 11.68
CA GLY A 22 -10.05 -0.60 12.46
C GLY A 22 -9.35 0.59 11.79
N ARG A 23 -9.00 0.46 10.50
CA ARG A 23 -8.27 1.49 9.74
C ARG A 23 -9.17 2.05 8.63
N PRO A 24 -9.02 3.35 8.28
CA PRO A 24 -9.71 3.92 7.14
C PRO A 24 -9.32 3.15 5.87
N LYS A 25 -10.30 2.91 5.00
CA LYS A 25 -10.11 2.09 3.80
C LYS A 25 -9.23 2.80 2.78
N ILE A 26 -9.36 4.11 2.67
CA ILE A 26 -8.44 5.03 1.97
C ILE A 26 -7.65 5.80 3.02
N PHE A 27 -6.34 5.95 2.81
CA PHE A 27 -5.49 6.71 3.72
C PHE A 27 -5.88 8.19 3.73
N SER A 28 -5.78 8.86 4.88
CA SER A 28 -6.18 10.28 5.05
C SER A 28 -5.51 11.20 4.05
N ASP A 29 -4.20 11.04 3.88
CA ASP A 29 -3.39 11.91 3.03
C ASP A 29 -3.79 11.72 1.56
N VAL A 30 -4.10 10.49 1.16
CA VAL A 30 -4.59 10.19 -0.19
C VAL A 30 -5.97 10.83 -0.42
N LEU A 31 -6.85 10.82 0.58
CA LEU A 31 -8.15 11.51 0.51
C LEU A 31 -7.99 13.02 0.39
N GLU A 32 -7.04 13.61 1.12
CA GLU A 32 -6.75 15.04 1.06
C GLU A 32 -6.19 15.45 -0.32
N GLU A 33 -5.26 14.67 -0.87
CA GLU A 33 -4.74 14.87 -2.23
C GLU A 33 -5.83 14.76 -3.29
N MET A 34 -6.72 13.78 -3.13
CA MET A 34 -7.90 13.61 -3.95
C MET A 34 -8.90 14.77 -3.83
N CYS A 35 -8.95 15.46 -2.69
CA CYS A 35 -9.69 16.71 -2.52
C CYS A 35 -9.01 17.83 -3.28
N ARG A 36 -7.69 17.99 -3.09
CA ARG A 36 -6.88 19.02 -3.73
C ARG A 36 -6.98 18.96 -5.24
N TYR A 37 -6.92 17.76 -5.82
CA TYR A 37 -7.08 17.54 -7.27
C TYR A 37 -8.41 18.08 -7.83
N LEU A 38 -9.50 17.99 -7.07
CA LEU A 38 -10.82 18.48 -7.51
C LEU A 38 -10.95 20.01 -7.40
N VAL A 39 -10.28 20.61 -6.42
CA VAL A 39 -10.28 22.06 -6.19
C VAL A 39 -9.34 22.78 -7.14
N ASP A 40 -8.30 22.10 -7.61
CA ASP A 40 -7.29 22.66 -8.50
C ASP A 40 -7.91 23.24 -9.78
N GLU A 41 -7.46 24.41 -10.21
CA GLU A 41 -7.97 25.13 -11.38
C GLU A 41 -7.30 24.70 -12.70
N ILE A 42 -6.42 23.68 -12.66
CA ILE A 42 -5.82 23.10 -13.87
C ILE A 42 -6.94 22.75 -14.85
N GLY A 43 -6.91 23.38 -16.04
CA GLY A 43 -8.02 23.70 -16.95
C GLY A 43 -8.85 22.57 -17.56
N GLU A 44 -9.00 21.45 -16.87
CA GLU A 44 -10.04 20.46 -17.14
C GLU A 44 -11.30 20.78 -16.34
N ASP A 45 -12.46 20.55 -16.96
CA ASP A 45 -13.73 20.69 -16.28
C ASP A 45 -13.82 19.81 -15.03
N LYS A 46 -14.46 20.35 -13.98
CA LYS A 46 -14.66 19.65 -12.70
C LYS A 46 -15.36 18.30 -12.88
N SER A 47 -16.31 18.21 -13.82
CA SER A 47 -17.01 16.96 -14.14
C SER A 47 -16.07 15.87 -14.64
N ILE A 48 -15.13 16.23 -15.52
CA ILE A 48 -14.12 15.31 -16.06
C ILE A 48 -13.20 14.83 -14.95
N LYS A 49 -12.77 15.72 -14.04
CA LYS A 49 -11.95 15.37 -12.88
C LYS A 49 -12.66 14.39 -11.94
N MET A 50 -13.96 14.60 -11.70
CA MET A 50 -14.78 13.69 -10.89
C MET A 50 -14.87 12.30 -11.51
N ASP A 51 -15.12 12.21 -12.82
CA ASP A 51 -15.19 10.93 -13.54
C ASP A 51 -13.85 10.20 -13.56
N LYS A 52 -12.75 10.92 -13.78
CA LYS A 52 -11.40 10.36 -13.68
C LYS A 52 -11.13 9.81 -12.28
N LYS A 53 -11.40 10.59 -11.23
CA LYS A 53 -11.22 10.15 -9.84
C LYS A 53 -12.05 8.90 -9.54
N LYS A 54 -13.33 8.86 -9.94
CA LYS A 54 -14.19 7.67 -9.81
C LYS A 54 -13.59 6.45 -10.48
N LYS A 55 -13.16 6.59 -11.73
CA LYS A 55 -12.56 5.51 -12.51
C LYS A 55 -11.28 5.00 -11.88
N THR A 56 -10.36 5.90 -11.52
CA THR A 56 -9.08 5.55 -10.89
C THR A 56 -9.26 4.85 -9.55
N VAL A 57 -10.19 5.31 -8.70
CA VAL A 57 -10.46 4.63 -7.42
C VAL A 57 -11.02 3.23 -7.66
N ARG A 58 -11.97 3.07 -8.59
CA ARG A 58 -12.54 1.76 -8.92
C ARG A 58 -11.47 0.80 -9.45
N GLU A 59 -10.60 1.27 -10.34
CA GLU A 59 -9.48 0.48 -10.87
C GLU A 59 -8.48 0.09 -9.77
N ALA A 60 -8.13 1.02 -8.88
CA ALA A 60 -7.22 0.77 -7.77
C ALA A 60 -7.81 -0.15 -6.68
N GLU A 61 -9.13 -0.25 -6.55
CA GLU A 61 -9.78 -1.20 -5.66
C GLU A 61 -9.80 -2.64 -6.21
N LEU A 62 -9.82 -2.81 -7.53
CA LEU A 62 -9.81 -4.13 -8.18
C LEU A 62 -8.44 -4.82 -8.07
N ASP A 63 -7.35 -4.06 -8.11
CA ASP A 63 -6.00 -4.60 -7.98
C ASP A 63 -5.52 -4.64 -6.51
N PRO A 64 -5.22 -5.82 -5.94
CA PRO A 64 -4.68 -5.95 -4.58
C PRO A 64 -3.37 -5.20 -4.34
N VAL A 65 -2.54 -5.02 -5.39
CA VAL A 65 -1.29 -4.29 -5.29
C VAL A 65 -1.57 -2.80 -5.19
N ALA A 66 -2.31 -2.22 -6.14
CA ALA A 66 -2.74 -0.82 -6.10
C ALA A 66 -3.52 -0.47 -4.82
N GLN A 67 -4.38 -1.37 -4.33
CA GLN A 67 -5.11 -1.16 -3.09
C GLN A 67 -4.18 -1.02 -1.88
N ARG A 68 -3.04 -1.71 -1.88
CA ARG A 68 -2.05 -1.60 -0.80
C ARG A 68 -1.16 -0.37 -1.00
N THR A 69 -0.65 -0.16 -2.20
CA THR A 69 0.36 0.87 -2.47
C THR A 69 -0.24 2.26 -2.65
N VAL A 70 -1.29 2.39 -3.47
CA VAL A 70 -1.88 3.68 -3.85
C VAL A 70 -2.92 4.12 -2.81
N ILE A 71 -3.84 3.22 -2.44
CA ILE A 71 -4.95 3.57 -1.55
C ILE A 71 -4.52 3.60 -0.09
N LYS A 72 -3.73 2.61 0.34
CA LYS A 72 -3.34 2.41 1.76
C LYS A 72 -1.92 2.87 2.08
N LEU A 73 -1.14 3.35 1.10
CA LEU A 73 0.27 3.75 1.23
C LEU A 73 1.13 2.72 1.99
N LYS A 74 0.84 1.42 1.80
CA LYS A 74 1.61 0.32 2.40
C LYS A 74 2.73 -0.12 1.47
N PHE A 75 3.85 -0.48 2.09
CA PHE A 75 4.95 -1.11 1.37
C PHE A 75 4.52 -2.44 0.73
N ILE A 76 5.00 -2.70 -0.48
CA ILE A 76 4.76 -3.97 -1.17
C ILE A 76 5.43 -5.08 -0.37
N SER A 77 4.66 -6.06 0.08
CA SER A 77 5.21 -7.26 0.69
C SER A 77 6.00 -8.04 -0.36
N PHE A 78 7.30 -8.21 -0.16
CA PHE A 78 8.13 -9.08 -0.99
C PHE A 78 8.54 -10.32 -0.20
N VAL A 79 8.41 -11.50 -0.81
CA VAL A 79 8.89 -12.74 -0.22
C VAL A 79 10.36 -12.88 -0.62
N THR A 80 11.23 -13.00 0.39
CA THR A 80 12.67 -13.20 0.15
C THR A 80 12.95 -14.70 0.09
N LEU A 81 13.58 -15.17 -0.99
CA LEU A 81 14.06 -16.55 -1.15
C LEU A 81 15.43 -16.79 -0.49
N GLU A 82 16.13 -15.71 -0.15
CA GLU A 82 17.42 -15.76 0.54
C GLU A 82 17.23 -16.25 1.99
N LEU A 83 17.27 -17.57 2.15
CA LEU A 83 17.12 -18.23 3.44
C LEU A 83 18.20 -17.84 4.46
N ASN A 84 19.35 -17.33 4.00
CA ASN A 84 20.46 -16.99 4.88
C ASN A 84 20.49 -15.52 5.34
N ARG A 85 19.52 -14.71 4.89
CA ARG A 85 19.48 -13.29 5.22
C ARG A 85 19.29 -13.11 6.73
N ARG A 86 20.19 -12.37 7.38
CA ARG A 86 20.20 -12.08 8.83
C ARG A 86 20.31 -13.30 9.77
N LYS A 87 20.70 -14.49 9.28
CA LYS A 87 20.91 -15.66 10.15
C LYS A 87 22.20 -15.63 10.98
N GLY A 88 23.03 -14.58 10.82
CA GLY A 88 24.32 -14.49 11.48
C GLY A 88 25.31 -15.52 10.92
N LEU A 89 26.37 -15.82 11.68
CA LEU A 89 27.35 -16.82 11.28
C LEU A 89 26.68 -18.20 11.19
N VAL A 90 26.54 -18.73 9.97
CA VAL A 90 26.04 -20.09 9.76
C VAL A 90 27.17 -21.08 10.01
N PHE A 91 27.05 -21.82 11.10
CA PHE A 91 27.92 -22.96 11.38
C PHE A 91 27.72 -24.02 10.30
N HIS A 92 28.78 -24.35 9.59
CA HIS A 92 28.80 -25.49 8.71
C HIS A 92 28.98 -26.73 9.59
N TYR A 93 27.98 -27.61 9.63
CA TYR A 93 28.12 -28.95 10.22
C TYR A 93 28.98 -29.80 9.27
N GLY A 94 30.28 -29.49 9.20
CA GLY A 94 31.25 -30.40 8.62
C GLY A 94 31.26 -31.67 9.45
N LYS A 95 31.15 -32.84 8.81
CA LYS A 95 31.43 -34.10 9.50
C LYS A 95 32.88 -34.02 9.99
N MET A 96 33.05 -33.95 11.30
CA MET A 96 34.36 -34.06 11.92
C MET A 96 34.89 -35.45 11.61
N THR A 97 35.76 -35.55 10.61
CA THR A 97 36.60 -36.72 10.45
C THR A 97 37.63 -36.68 11.56
N TRP A 98 37.77 -37.79 12.30
CA TRP A 98 38.64 -37.92 13.46
C TRP A 98 40.13 -37.64 13.19
N SER A 99 40.52 -37.32 11.95
CA SER A 99 41.87 -36.97 11.51
C SER A 99 42.33 -35.59 11.94
N ASP A 100 41.41 -34.65 12.25
CA ASP A 100 41.77 -33.24 12.48
C ASP A 100 41.86 -32.87 13.97
N ALA A 101 41.68 -33.84 14.87
CA ALA A 101 41.72 -33.64 16.33
C ALA A 101 43.15 -33.61 16.92
N THR A 102 44.19 -33.66 16.07
CA THR A 102 45.58 -33.54 16.49
C THR A 102 46.25 -32.44 15.69
N LEU A 103 46.21 -31.21 16.20
CA LEU A 103 47.31 -30.24 16.12
C LEU A 103 46.99 -29.05 17.04
N THR A 104 47.73 -29.02 18.15
CA THR A 104 47.96 -27.89 19.06
C THR A 104 48.67 -26.74 18.33
#